data_AF-A0A239LIQ7-F1
#
_entry.id   AF-A0A239LIQ7-F1
#
_cell.length_a   1.000
_cell.length_b   1.000
_cell.length_c   1.000
_cell.angle_alpha   90.00
_cell.angle_beta   90.00
_cell.angle_gamma   90.00
#
_symmetry.space_group_name_H-M   'P 1'
#
loop_
_entity.id
_entity.type
_entity.pdbx_description
1 polymer ?
#
loop_
_entity_poly.entity_id
_entity_poly.type
_entity_poly.pdbx_seq_one_letter_code
_entity_poly.pdbx_strand_id
1 'polypeptide(L)'
;MLDFNPRPSTAERINALVDAALIAEREATPPRTYLGASRLGHACERALQFEFADAPKDEGADFGGQTLRIFAIGHQLEDLAIRWLRAAGFDLVTQKRDGGQFGFSVAGGRIRGHVDGIIADAPAALDMRVPALWECKTMNAKNWRACVKDGVAVSKPVYAAQIAIYQAYMEPSVPGISAAPALFTAINKDTAELYHELVPFDADLAQRMSDRAVRILQATDAGELLPRIAANRDFFECRFCAHAERCWSLVA
;
A
#
# COMPACT_ATOMS: atom_id res chain seq x y z
N MET A 1 6.50 48.87 20.48
CA MET A 1 6.55 47.42 20.78
C MET A 1 7.05 46.74 19.51
N LEU A 2 8.28 46.23 19.51
CA LEU A 2 8.85 45.54 18.35
C LEU A 2 8.21 44.15 18.27
N ASP A 3 7.59 43.83 17.14
CA ASP A 3 7.02 42.52 16.87
C ASP A 3 8.17 41.56 16.52
N PHE A 4 8.51 40.66 17.44
CA PHE A 4 9.54 39.64 17.28
C PHE A 4 9.00 38.32 16.71
N ASN A 5 7.75 38.28 16.26
CA ASN A 5 7.24 37.07 15.62
C ASN A 5 8.00 36.81 14.31
N PRO A 6 8.61 35.64 14.14
CA PRO A 6 9.25 35.28 12.89
C PRO A 6 8.20 35.32 11.79
N ARG A 7 8.38 36.21 10.81
CA ARG A 7 7.54 36.22 9.62
C ARG A 7 7.92 35.02 8.76
N PRO A 8 6.95 34.25 8.23
CA PRO A 8 7.26 33.17 7.31
C PRO A 8 8.07 33.70 6.12
N SER A 9 9.18 33.05 5.84
CA SER A 9 9.98 33.25 4.65
C SER A 9 9.16 33.01 3.38
N THR A 10 9.62 33.55 2.25
CA THR A 10 8.99 33.26 0.94
C THR A 10 8.94 31.76 0.68
N ALA A 11 9.96 31.00 1.08
CA ALA A 11 9.99 29.54 0.92
C ALA A 11 8.88 28.84 1.73
N GLU A 12 8.70 29.19 3.00
CA GLU A 12 7.63 28.64 3.85
C GLU A 12 6.24 28.99 3.29
N ARG A 13 6.06 30.22 2.80
CA ARG A 13 4.79 30.64 2.19
C ARG A 13 4.47 29.86 0.91
N ILE A 14 5.45 29.64 0.04
CA ILE A 14 5.28 28.83 -1.17
C ILE A 14 4.93 27.38 -0.79
N ASN A 15 5.67 26.79 0.14
CA ASN A 15 5.42 25.41 0.57
C ASN A 15 4.02 25.25 1.18
N ALA A 16 3.58 26.21 2.01
CA ALA A 16 2.24 26.20 2.58
C ALA A 16 1.13 26.30 1.52
N LEU A 17 1.32 27.11 0.46
CA LEU A 17 0.38 27.20 -0.66
C LEU A 17 0.31 25.88 -1.45
N VAL A 18 1.46 25.23 -1.69
CA VAL A 18 1.50 23.91 -2.34
C VAL A 18 0.83 22.85 -1.47
N ASP A 19 1.13 22.81 -0.16
CA ASP A 19 0.51 21.88 0.77
C ASP A 19 -1.02 22.06 0.80
N ALA A 20 -1.50 23.30 0.88
CA ALA A 20 -2.93 23.60 0.87
C ALA A 20 -3.61 23.17 -0.43
N ALA A 21 -2.98 23.37 -1.58
CA ALA A 21 -3.51 22.93 -2.87
C ALA A 21 -3.65 21.39 -2.95
N LEU A 22 -2.63 20.66 -2.50
CA LEU A 22 -2.66 19.19 -2.48
C LEU A 22 -3.71 18.65 -1.50
N ILE A 23 -3.87 19.29 -0.34
CA ILE A 23 -4.90 18.92 0.64
C ILE A 23 -6.29 19.13 0.04
N ALA A 24 -6.54 20.29 -0.58
CA ALA A 24 -7.83 20.58 -1.22
C ALA A 24 -8.16 19.58 -2.35
N GLU A 25 -7.18 19.20 -3.16
CA GLU A 25 -7.35 18.17 -4.19
C GLU A 25 -7.69 16.80 -3.57
N ARG A 26 -7.03 16.45 -2.47
CA ARG A 26 -7.31 15.21 -1.74
C ARG A 26 -8.72 15.20 -1.14
N GLU A 27 -9.15 16.30 -0.54
CA GLU A 27 -10.49 16.45 0.05
C GLU A 27 -11.59 16.38 -1.00
N ALA A 28 -11.31 16.81 -2.24
CA ALA A 28 -12.23 16.67 -3.36
C ALA A 28 -12.34 15.22 -3.89
N THR A 29 -11.42 14.34 -3.52
CA THR A 29 -11.43 12.93 -3.96
C THR A 29 -12.36 12.10 -3.07
N PRO A 30 -13.36 11.39 -3.62
CA PRO A 30 -14.25 10.55 -2.83
C PRO A 30 -13.47 9.51 -2.01
N PRO A 31 -13.83 9.30 -0.72
CA PRO A 31 -13.22 8.26 0.07
C PRO A 31 -13.54 6.89 -0.53
N ARG A 32 -12.60 5.95 -0.39
CA ARG A 32 -12.83 4.56 -0.79
C ARG A 32 -13.91 3.95 0.11
N THR A 33 -14.79 3.16 -0.49
CA THR A 33 -15.90 2.48 0.21
C THR A 33 -15.66 0.98 0.39
N TYR A 34 -14.41 0.55 0.27
CA TYR A 34 -14.00 -0.85 0.31
C TYR A 34 -12.72 -1.02 1.13
N LEU A 35 -12.54 -2.23 1.69
CA LEU A 35 -11.30 -2.66 2.32
C LEU A 35 -10.28 -2.99 1.22
N GLY A 36 -9.23 -2.19 1.14
CA GLY A 36 -8.16 -2.41 0.17
C GLY A 36 -7.34 -3.64 0.55
N ALA A 37 -7.20 -4.59 -0.38
CA ALA A 37 -6.44 -5.82 -0.12
C ALA A 37 -4.95 -5.54 0.17
N SER A 38 -4.37 -4.45 -0.36
CA SER A 38 -3.03 -3.96 0.00
C SER A 38 -2.88 -3.54 1.47
N ARG A 39 -3.98 -3.36 2.20
CA ARG A 39 -3.98 -3.01 3.62
C ARG A 39 -4.05 -4.24 4.53
N LEU A 40 -4.43 -5.41 4.04
CA LEU A 40 -4.72 -6.58 4.89
C LEU A 40 -3.50 -7.11 5.66
N GLY A 41 -2.29 -6.84 5.16
CA GLY A 41 -1.05 -7.10 5.89
C GLY A 41 -0.74 -6.12 7.02
N HIS A 42 -1.55 -5.08 7.23
CA HIS A 42 -1.39 -4.18 8.37
C HIS A 42 -1.60 -4.95 9.67
N ALA A 43 -0.78 -4.65 10.68
CA ALA A 43 -0.73 -5.45 11.89
C ALA A 43 -2.05 -5.39 12.70
N CYS A 44 -2.67 -4.20 12.77
CA CYS A 44 -3.83 -3.95 13.62
C CYS A 44 -5.16 -4.09 12.86
N GLU A 45 -5.94 -5.14 13.14
CA GLU A 45 -7.25 -5.36 12.50
C GLU A 45 -8.29 -4.30 12.89
N ARG A 46 -8.27 -3.80 14.13
CA ARG A 46 -9.15 -2.71 14.59
C ARG A 46 -8.87 -1.40 13.84
N ALA A 47 -7.63 -1.12 13.46
CA ALA A 47 -7.30 0.03 12.61
C ALA A 47 -7.88 -0.13 11.20
N LEU A 48 -7.78 -1.33 10.62
CA LEU A 48 -8.41 -1.65 9.33
C LEU A 48 -9.94 -1.57 9.40
N GLN A 49 -10.53 -1.94 10.55
CA GLN A 49 -11.95 -1.80 10.81
C GLN A 49 -12.39 -0.34 10.80
N PHE A 50 -11.66 0.54 11.51
CA PHE A 50 -11.92 1.97 11.47
C PHE A 50 -11.77 2.55 10.06
N GLU A 51 -10.77 2.13 9.30
CA GLU A 51 -10.60 2.51 7.89
C GLU A 51 -11.77 2.04 7.02
N PHE A 52 -12.29 0.83 7.24
CA PHE A 52 -13.39 0.27 6.45
C PHE A 52 -14.75 0.89 6.81
N ALA A 53 -14.98 1.16 8.09
CA ALA A 53 -16.20 1.79 8.60
C ALA A 53 -16.24 3.32 8.43
N ASP A 54 -15.22 3.90 7.79
CA ASP A 54 -15.03 5.34 7.64
C ASP A 54 -15.12 6.09 8.98
N ALA A 55 -14.52 5.52 10.02
CA ALA A 55 -14.51 6.13 11.34
C ALA A 55 -13.67 7.43 11.32
N PRO A 56 -14.15 8.53 11.94
CA PRO A 56 -13.39 9.77 12.01
C PRO A 56 -12.01 9.55 12.60
N LYS A 57 -10.99 10.09 11.93
CA LYS A 57 -9.62 10.11 12.42
C LYS A 57 -9.47 11.09 13.59
N ASP A 58 -8.39 10.93 14.33
CA ASP A 58 -8.00 11.88 15.36
C ASP A 58 -7.63 13.24 14.75
N GLU A 59 -7.74 14.31 15.54
CA GLU A 59 -7.39 15.66 15.10
C GLU A 59 -5.93 15.73 14.62
N GLY A 60 -5.73 16.28 13.42
CA GLY A 60 -4.40 16.40 12.81
C GLY A 60 -3.82 15.09 12.25
N ALA A 61 -4.56 13.97 12.29
CA ALA A 61 -4.11 12.69 11.75
C ALA A 61 -4.37 12.51 10.24
N ASP A 62 -4.92 13.53 9.57
CA ASP A 62 -5.02 13.55 8.11
C ASP A 62 -3.66 13.75 7.42
N PHE A 63 -3.64 13.44 6.12
CA PHE A 63 -2.40 13.54 5.36
C PHE A 63 -1.99 15.00 5.16
N GLY A 64 -0.90 15.42 5.80
CA GLY A 64 -0.23 16.67 5.47
C GLY A 64 0.34 16.68 4.06
N GLY A 65 0.58 17.86 3.49
CA GLY A 65 1.02 18.00 2.10
C GLY A 65 2.37 17.36 1.80
N GLN A 66 3.27 17.20 2.78
CA GLN A 66 4.49 16.40 2.62
C GLN A 66 4.18 14.93 2.32
N THR A 67 3.22 14.33 3.03
CA THR A 67 2.81 12.93 2.79
C THR A 67 2.16 12.79 1.42
N LEU A 68 1.35 13.76 1.00
CA LEU A 68 0.75 13.78 -0.33
C LEU A 68 1.80 13.87 -1.45
N ARG A 69 2.85 14.69 -1.28
CA ARG A 69 4.01 14.70 -2.20
C ARG A 69 4.73 13.36 -2.24
N ILE A 70 4.90 12.71 -1.10
CA ILE A 70 5.54 11.39 -1.04
C ILE A 70 4.77 10.37 -1.87
N PHE A 71 3.44 10.39 -1.82
CA PHE A 71 2.59 9.52 -2.65
C PHE A 71 2.68 9.87 -4.14
N ALA A 72 2.59 11.16 -4.48
CA ALA A 72 2.69 11.63 -5.87
C ALA A 72 4.04 11.24 -6.52
N ILE A 73 5.15 11.43 -5.80
CA ILE A 73 6.49 11.00 -6.26
C ILE A 73 6.52 9.47 -6.43
N GLY A 74 5.88 8.72 -5.54
CA GLY A 74 5.74 7.28 -5.65
C GLY A 74 5.11 6.86 -6.98
N HIS A 75 3.98 7.45 -7.35
CA HIS A 75 3.30 7.16 -8.62
C HIS A 75 4.17 7.52 -9.83
N GLN A 76 4.87 8.66 -9.81
CA GLN A 76 5.76 9.05 -10.92
C GLN A 76 6.93 8.09 -11.10
N LEU A 77 7.44 7.53 -10.00
CA LEU A 77 8.52 6.53 -10.03
C LEU A 77 8.02 5.16 -10.48
N GLU A 78 6.77 4.79 -10.19
CA GLU A 78 6.12 3.59 -10.74
C GLU A 78 6.00 3.70 -12.27
N ASP A 79 5.54 4.84 -12.80
CA ASP A 79 5.50 5.09 -14.25
C ASP A 79 6.88 4.96 -14.90
N LEU A 80 7.93 5.41 -14.22
CA LEU A 80 9.31 5.24 -14.66
C LEU A 80 9.74 3.76 -14.64
N ALA A 81 9.41 3.02 -13.58
CA ALA A 81 9.71 1.60 -13.47
C ALA A 81 9.08 0.78 -14.60
N ILE A 82 7.82 1.09 -14.95
CA ILE A 82 7.13 0.48 -16.08
C ILE A 82 7.94 0.69 -17.38
N ARG A 83 8.38 1.93 -17.63
CA ARG A 83 9.19 2.23 -18.82
C ARG A 83 10.53 1.51 -18.80
N TRP A 84 11.21 1.46 -17.66
CA TRP A 84 12.50 0.79 -17.54
C TRP A 84 12.40 -0.72 -17.74
N LEU A 85 11.41 -1.39 -17.15
CA LEU A 85 11.19 -2.82 -17.34
C LEU A 85 10.86 -3.17 -18.79
N ARG A 86 9.98 -2.39 -19.44
CA ARG A 86 9.69 -2.57 -20.87
C ARG A 86 10.92 -2.36 -21.73
N ALA A 87 11.71 -1.32 -21.46
CA ALA A 87 12.97 -1.07 -22.17
C ALA A 87 14.01 -2.18 -21.93
N ALA A 88 13.96 -2.86 -20.79
CA ALA A 88 14.79 -4.02 -20.47
C ALA A 88 14.28 -5.34 -21.10
N GLY A 89 13.19 -5.31 -21.85
CA GLY A 89 12.67 -6.46 -22.60
C GLY A 89 11.60 -7.27 -21.89
N PHE A 90 11.00 -6.77 -20.81
CA PHE A 90 9.82 -7.39 -20.20
C PHE A 90 8.55 -7.01 -20.96
N ASP A 91 7.68 -7.99 -21.25
CA ASP A 91 6.30 -7.74 -21.65
C ASP A 91 5.45 -7.49 -20.40
N LEU A 92 5.43 -6.24 -19.96
CA LEU A 92 4.72 -5.78 -18.77
C LEU A 92 3.37 -5.15 -19.14
N VAL A 93 2.29 -5.80 -18.72
CA VAL A 93 0.90 -5.37 -18.92
C VAL A 93 0.40 -4.68 -17.66
N THR A 94 0.10 -3.38 -17.75
CA THR A 94 -0.30 -2.54 -16.60
C THR A 94 -1.76 -2.09 -16.68
N GLN A 95 -2.43 -2.36 -17.79
CA GLN A 95 -3.84 -2.03 -18.03
C GLN A 95 -4.52 -3.15 -18.81
N LYS A 96 -5.79 -3.38 -18.49
CA LYS A 96 -6.68 -4.27 -19.25
C LYS A 96 -6.91 -3.69 -20.65
N ARG A 97 -7.29 -4.56 -21.59
CA ARG A 97 -7.60 -4.17 -22.99
C ARG A 97 -8.72 -3.12 -23.10
N ASP A 98 -9.59 -3.03 -22.10
CA ASP A 98 -10.71 -2.09 -22.01
C ASP A 98 -10.37 -0.78 -21.25
N GLY A 99 -9.10 -0.58 -20.84
CA GLY A 99 -8.63 0.69 -20.27
C GLY A 99 -8.69 0.80 -18.74
N GLY A 100 -8.82 -0.30 -18.00
CA GLY A 100 -8.79 -0.32 -16.53
C GLY A 100 -7.52 -0.92 -15.91
N GLN A 101 -7.27 -0.66 -14.62
CA GLN A 101 -6.24 -1.38 -13.86
C GLN A 101 -6.59 -2.88 -13.72
N PHE A 102 -5.57 -3.72 -13.64
CA PHE A 102 -5.75 -5.10 -13.24
C PHE A 102 -6.08 -5.16 -11.75
N GLY A 103 -7.03 -6.00 -11.39
CA GLY A 103 -7.49 -6.09 -10.02
C GLY A 103 -8.68 -7.03 -9.88
N PHE A 104 -9.09 -7.23 -8.64
CA PHE A 104 -10.21 -8.07 -8.26
C PHE A 104 -11.17 -7.32 -7.35
N SER A 105 -12.41 -7.78 -7.33
CA SER A 105 -13.50 -7.26 -6.50
C SER A 105 -14.28 -8.45 -5.96
N VAL A 106 -14.28 -8.62 -4.64
CA VAL A 106 -14.92 -9.77 -3.97
C VAL A 106 -15.77 -9.31 -2.79
N ALA A 107 -16.52 -10.23 -2.19
CA ALA A 107 -17.46 -9.96 -1.11
C ALA A 107 -18.44 -8.82 -1.46
N GLY A 108 -19.06 -8.88 -2.64
CA GLY A 108 -19.96 -7.83 -3.13
C GLY A 108 -19.26 -6.48 -3.41
N GLY A 109 -17.95 -6.51 -3.67
CA GLY A 109 -17.13 -5.33 -3.92
C GLY A 109 -16.66 -4.59 -2.68
N ARG A 110 -16.82 -5.21 -1.50
CA ARG A 110 -16.34 -4.72 -0.21
C ARG A 110 -14.85 -4.94 0.00
N ILE A 111 -14.25 -5.86 -0.75
CA ILE A 111 -12.79 -6.05 -0.80
C ILE A 111 -12.35 -5.87 -2.25
N ARG A 112 -11.33 -5.03 -2.45
CA ARG A 112 -10.75 -4.82 -3.79
C ARG A 112 -9.24 -4.73 -3.71
N GLY A 113 -8.57 -5.26 -4.73
CA GLY A 113 -7.13 -5.15 -4.94
C GLY A 113 -6.86 -4.65 -6.34
N HIS A 114 -5.85 -3.80 -6.49
CA HIS A 114 -5.34 -3.29 -7.76
C HIS A 114 -3.87 -3.63 -7.82
N VAL A 115 -3.45 -4.33 -8.88
CA VAL A 115 -2.07 -4.74 -9.08
C VAL A 115 -1.36 -3.72 -9.96
N ASP A 116 -0.06 -3.52 -9.73
CA ASP A 116 0.73 -2.56 -10.50
C ASP A 116 0.96 -3.08 -11.93
N GLY A 117 1.11 -4.39 -12.11
CA GLY A 117 1.05 -5.02 -13.43
C GLY A 117 1.22 -6.53 -13.42
N ILE A 118 1.16 -7.11 -14.62
CA ILE A 118 1.38 -8.52 -14.90
C ILE A 118 2.52 -8.63 -15.91
N ILE A 119 3.54 -9.43 -15.61
CA ILE A 119 4.58 -9.81 -16.56
C ILE A 119 4.04 -10.97 -17.39
N ALA A 120 3.78 -10.73 -18.67
CA ALA A 120 3.31 -11.73 -19.61
C ALA A 120 4.48 -12.52 -20.25
N ASP A 121 5.63 -11.87 -20.42
CA ASP A 121 6.87 -12.46 -20.90
C ASP A 121 8.09 -11.73 -20.31
N ALA A 122 9.21 -12.42 -20.21
CA ALA A 122 10.45 -11.89 -19.63
C ALA A 122 11.67 -12.30 -20.46
N PRO A 123 12.78 -11.53 -20.41
CA PRO A 123 14.01 -11.91 -21.10
C PRO A 123 14.45 -13.34 -20.77
N ALA A 124 14.67 -14.17 -21.80
CA ALA A 124 14.97 -15.59 -21.64
C ALA A 124 16.18 -15.88 -20.72
N ALA A 125 17.13 -14.95 -20.62
CA ALA A 125 18.29 -15.06 -19.72
C ALA A 125 17.92 -15.08 -18.23
N LEU A 126 16.70 -14.69 -17.85
CA LEU A 126 16.24 -14.66 -16.46
C LEU A 126 15.58 -15.96 -16.00
N ASP A 127 15.24 -16.88 -16.92
CA ASP A 127 14.50 -18.13 -16.62
C ASP A 127 13.27 -17.91 -15.72
N MET A 128 12.57 -16.78 -15.94
CA MET A 128 11.46 -16.37 -15.09
C MET A 128 10.17 -17.02 -15.56
N ARG A 129 9.44 -17.66 -14.64
CA ARG A 129 8.11 -18.18 -14.94
C ARG A 129 7.12 -17.03 -15.10
N VAL A 130 6.27 -17.12 -16.11
CA VAL A 130 5.20 -16.16 -16.44
C VAL A 130 3.88 -16.91 -16.73
N PRO A 131 2.69 -16.29 -16.58
CA PRO A 131 2.49 -14.91 -16.13
C PRO A 131 2.86 -14.72 -14.65
N ALA A 132 3.49 -13.59 -14.32
CA ALA A 132 3.88 -13.26 -12.95
C ALA A 132 3.29 -11.92 -12.52
N LEU A 133 2.89 -11.82 -11.25
CA LEU A 133 2.51 -10.54 -10.65
C LEU A 133 3.73 -9.62 -10.59
N TRP A 134 3.55 -8.34 -10.94
CA TRP A 134 4.53 -7.30 -10.67
C TRP A 134 3.99 -6.31 -9.62
N GLU A 135 4.80 -6.05 -8.60
CA GLU A 135 4.49 -5.09 -7.53
C GLU A 135 5.70 -4.17 -7.32
N CYS A 136 5.47 -2.85 -7.36
CA CYS A 136 6.49 -1.82 -7.32
C CYS A 136 6.30 -0.92 -6.09
N LYS A 137 7.36 -0.75 -5.31
CA LYS A 137 7.37 0.17 -4.17
C LYS A 137 8.52 1.15 -4.26
N THR A 138 8.29 2.34 -3.72
CA THR A 138 9.35 3.32 -3.49
C THR A 138 9.61 3.46 -2.00
N MET A 139 10.86 3.65 -1.64
CA MET A 139 11.27 3.66 -0.24
C MET A 139 12.47 4.57 -0.01
N ASN A 140 12.60 5.07 1.21
CA ASN A 140 13.83 5.72 1.64
C ASN A 140 14.96 4.68 1.78
N ALA A 141 16.20 5.14 1.83
CA ALA A 141 17.40 4.30 1.84
C ALA A 141 17.45 3.36 3.04
N LYS A 142 16.90 3.76 4.21
CA LYS A 142 16.83 2.87 5.38
C LYS A 142 15.97 1.64 5.08
N ASN A 143 14.76 1.85 4.59
CA ASN A 143 13.83 0.76 4.27
C ASN A 143 14.32 -0.05 3.06
N TRP A 144 14.91 0.61 2.07
CA TRP A 144 15.49 -0.04 0.90
C TRP A 144 16.62 -1.00 1.26
N ARG A 145 17.58 -0.56 2.09
CA ARG A 145 18.67 -1.42 2.56
C ARG A 145 18.17 -2.62 3.36
N ALA A 146 17.09 -2.46 4.13
CA ALA A 146 16.47 -3.58 4.83
C ALA A 146 15.86 -4.60 3.86
N CYS A 147 15.18 -4.15 2.79
CA CYS A 147 14.70 -5.04 1.74
C CYS A 147 15.83 -5.78 1.04
N VAL A 148 16.90 -5.07 0.65
CA VAL A 148 18.07 -5.71 -0.01
C VAL A 148 18.71 -6.77 0.88
N LYS A 149 18.80 -6.50 2.19
CA LYS A 149 19.46 -7.39 3.15
C LYS A 149 18.61 -8.61 3.49
N ASP A 150 17.33 -8.40 3.81
CA ASP A 150 16.49 -9.40 4.47
C ASP A 150 15.32 -9.89 3.58
N GLY A 151 15.14 -9.33 2.38
CA GLY A 151 14.01 -9.58 1.49
C GLY A 151 12.72 -8.88 1.92
N VAL A 152 11.76 -8.76 1.01
CA VAL A 152 10.49 -8.05 1.25
C VAL A 152 9.64 -8.74 2.31
N ALA A 153 9.66 -10.08 2.37
CA ALA A 153 8.85 -10.85 3.31
C ALA A 153 9.20 -10.55 4.78
N VAL A 154 10.49 -10.39 5.08
CA VAL A 154 10.97 -10.08 6.44
C VAL A 154 10.90 -8.58 6.71
N SER A 155 11.40 -7.76 5.79
CA SER A 155 11.54 -6.31 6.02
C SER A 155 10.23 -5.53 5.90
N LYS A 156 9.28 -6.04 5.10
CA LYS A 156 7.97 -5.44 4.81
C LYS A 156 6.87 -6.52 4.71
N PRO A 157 6.51 -7.19 5.82
CA PRO A 157 5.49 -8.24 5.83
C PRO A 157 4.14 -7.81 5.22
N VAL A 158 3.80 -6.51 5.35
CA VAL A 158 2.59 -5.94 4.71
C VAL A 158 2.59 -6.05 3.19
N TYR A 159 3.75 -5.91 2.54
CA TYR A 159 3.87 -6.03 1.08
C TYR A 159 3.89 -7.49 0.65
N ALA A 160 4.48 -8.40 1.43
CA ALA A 160 4.37 -9.84 1.16
C ALA A 160 2.92 -10.33 1.28
N ALA A 161 2.17 -9.85 2.28
CA ALA A 161 0.74 -10.12 2.42
C ALA A 161 -0.07 -9.59 1.21
N GLN A 162 0.26 -8.39 0.72
CA GLN A 162 -0.34 -7.83 -0.49
C GLN A 162 -0.04 -8.70 -1.72
N ILE A 163 1.21 -9.09 -1.93
CA ILE A 163 1.61 -9.96 -3.05
C ILE A 163 0.86 -11.29 -3.00
N ALA A 164 0.85 -11.96 -1.84
CA ALA A 164 0.19 -13.24 -1.66
C ALA A 164 -1.31 -13.18 -1.95
N ILE A 165 -2.02 -12.19 -1.40
CA ILE A 165 -3.46 -12.06 -1.65
C ILE A 165 -3.74 -11.68 -3.11
N TYR A 166 -2.87 -10.88 -3.74
CA TYR A 166 -3.02 -10.55 -5.16
C TYR A 166 -2.85 -11.77 -6.06
N GLN A 167 -1.82 -12.59 -5.84
CA GLN A 167 -1.66 -13.84 -6.61
C GLN A 167 -2.87 -14.76 -6.47
N ALA A 168 -3.38 -14.95 -5.25
CA ALA A 168 -4.53 -15.81 -5.01
C ALA A 168 -5.81 -15.32 -5.73
N TYR A 169 -6.11 -14.02 -5.64
CA TYR A 169 -7.37 -13.47 -6.18
C TYR A 169 -7.29 -13.04 -7.64
N MET A 170 -6.08 -12.94 -8.21
CA MET A 170 -5.90 -12.74 -9.65
C MET A 170 -5.94 -14.03 -10.44
N GLU A 171 -5.72 -15.20 -9.83
CA GLU A 171 -5.73 -16.52 -10.50
C GLU A 171 -6.95 -16.75 -11.42
N PRO A 172 -8.21 -16.40 -11.05
CA PRO A 172 -9.34 -16.59 -11.96
C PRO A 172 -9.28 -15.71 -13.23
N SER A 173 -8.63 -14.55 -13.15
CA SER A 173 -8.49 -13.60 -14.27
C SER A 173 -7.20 -13.76 -15.05
N VAL A 174 -6.16 -14.30 -14.41
CA VAL A 174 -4.82 -14.56 -14.97
C VAL A 174 -4.40 -15.97 -14.56
N PRO A 175 -4.87 -17.01 -15.24
CA PRO A 175 -4.55 -18.39 -14.89
C PRO A 175 -3.04 -18.65 -14.89
N GLY A 176 -2.55 -19.32 -13.85
CA GLY A 176 -1.13 -19.64 -13.66
C GLY A 176 -0.34 -18.57 -12.88
N ILE A 177 -0.93 -17.42 -12.53
CA ILE A 177 -0.21 -16.35 -11.83
C ILE A 177 0.27 -16.77 -10.43
N SER A 178 -0.46 -17.66 -9.75
CA SER A 178 -0.05 -18.22 -8.45
C SER A 178 1.02 -19.32 -8.57
N ALA A 179 1.25 -19.84 -9.78
CA ALA A 179 2.28 -20.85 -10.04
C ALA A 179 3.67 -20.23 -10.33
N ALA A 180 3.73 -18.92 -10.56
CA ALA A 180 4.95 -18.15 -10.77
C ALA A 180 5.27 -17.27 -9.53
N PRO A 181 6.56 -17.11 -9.15
CA PRO A 181 6.94 -16.08 -8.20
C PRO A 181 6.57 -14.67 -8.72
N ALA A 182 6.11 -13.80 -7.83
CA ALA A 182 5.89 -12.39 -8.17
C ALA A 182 7.22 -11.65 -8.29
N LEU A 183 7.33 -10.70 -9.22
CA LEU A 183 8.44 -9.76 -9.29
C LEU A 183 8.14 -8.56 -8.38
N PHE A 184 8.87 -8.45 -7.29
CA PHE A 184 8.86 -7.26 -6.43
C PHE A 184 9.98 -6.31 -6.86
N THR A 185 9.63 -5.04 -7.10
CA THR A 185 10.60 -3.97 -7.39
C THR A 185 10.59 -2.93 -6.27
N ALA A 186 11.77 -2.58 -5.77
CA ALA A 186 11.95 -1.47 -4.82
C ALA A 186 12.92 -0.41 -5.37
N ILE A 187 12.44 0.83 -5.47
CA ILE A 187 13.23 1.99 -5.88
C ILE A 187 13.66 2.78 -4.63
N ASN A 188 14.96 3.00 -4.47
CA ASN A 188 15.49 3.89 -3.45
C ASN A 188 15.31 5.35 -3.88
N LYS A 189 14.48 6.10 -3.16
CA LYS A 189 14.22 7.52 -3.47
C LYS A 189 15.39 8.45 -3.16
N ASP A 190 16.34 8.00 -2.34
CA ASP A 190 17.48 8.81 -1.94
C ASP A 190 18.68 8.65 -2.89
N THR A 191 18.77 7.51 -3.59
CA THR A 191 19.94 7.16 -4.44
C THR A 191 19.60 6.68 -5.85
N ALA A 192 18.32 6.48 -6.16
CA ALA A 192 17.81 5.89 -7.41
C ALA A 192 18.25 4.44 -7.68
N GLU A 193 18.80 3.74 -6.68
CA GLU A 193 19.11 2.32 -6.78
C GLU A 193 17.84 1.46 -6.92
N LEU A 194 17.93 0.42 -7.73
CA LEU A 194 16.86 -0.56 -7.96
C LEU A 194 17.18 -1.86 -7.24
N TYR A 195 16.16 -2.44 -6.62
CA TYR A 195 16.19 -3.79 -6.08
C TYR A 195 15.04 -4.59 -6.69
N HIS A 196 15.32 -5.82 -7.10
CA HIS A 196 14.36 -6.74 -7.66
C HIS A 196 14.44 -8.08 -6.92
N GLU A 197 13.30 -8.66 -6.57
CA GLU A 197 13.20 -9.93 -5.84
C GLU A 197 12.07 -10.77 -6.44
N LEU A 198 12.31 -12.07 -6.63
CA LEU A 198 11.25 -13.02 -6.94
C LEU A 198 10.67 -13.57 -5.65
N VAL A 199 9.40 -13.26 -5.39
CA VAL A 199 8.67 -13.62 -4.18
C VAL A 199 7.79 -14.84 -4.47
N PRO A 200 8.08 -16.01 -3.89
CA PRO A 200 7.24 -17.20 -4.07
C PRO A 200 5.81 -16.97 -3.57
N PHE A 201 4.85 -17.62 -4.22
CA PHE A 201 3.47 -17.59 -3.75
C PHE A 201 3.34 -18.25 -2.37
N ASP A 202 2.81 -17.50 -1.41
CA ASP A 202 2.50 -17.98 -0.06
C ASP A 202 0.98 -18.15 0.09
N ALA A 203 0.48 -19.35 -0.21
CA ALA A 203 -0.93 -19.68 -0.16
C ALA A 203 -1.52 -19.58 1.26
N ASP A 204 -0.73 -19.94 2.28
CA ASP A 204 -1.14 -19.91 3.69
C ASP A 204 -1.27 -18.46 4.17
N LEU A 205 -0.32 -17.58 3.81
CA LEU A 205 -0.45 -16.14 4.03
C LEU A 205 -1.66 -15.56 3.32
N ALA A 206 -1.89 -15.90 2.04
CA ALA A 206 -3.06 -15.45 1.30
C ALA A 206 -4.37 -15.87 1.99
N GLN A 207 -4.46 -17.11 2.46
CA GLN A 207 -5.63 -17.61 3.21
C GLN A 207 -5.83 -16.84 4.52
N ARG A 208 -4.77 -16.66 5.33
CA ARG A 208 -4.87 -15.88 6.57
C ARG A 208 -5.36 -14.44 6.33
N MET A 209 -4.89 -13.80 5.26
CA MET A 209 -5.32 -12.44 4.92
C MET A 209 -6.78 -12.41 4.43
N SER A 210 -7.23 -13.47 3.76
CA SER A 210 -8.63 -13.66 3.37
C SER A 210 -9.54 -13.82 4.59
N ASP A 211 -9.16 -14.68 5.54
CA ASP A 211 -9.91 -14.90 6.78
C ASP A 211 -9.97 -13.62 7.63
N ARG A 212 -8.85 -12.89 7.70
CA ARG A 212 -8.77 -11.57 8.33
C ARG A 212 -9.75 -10.59 7.70
N ALA A 213 -9.80 -10.54 6.37
CA ALA A 213 -10.73 -9.65 5.67
C ALA A 213 -12.18 -9.98 6.01
N VAL A 214 -12.56 -11.27 5.98
CA VAL A 214 -13.89 -11.73 6.37
C VAL A 214 -14.22 -11.33 7.81
N ARG A 215 -13.31 -11.55 8.75
CA ARG A 215 -13.50 -11.17 10.16
C ARG A 215 -13.75 -9.67 10.34
N ILE A 216 -12.98 -8.82 9.65
CA ILE A 216 -13.17 -7.36 9.70
C ILE A 216 -14.55 -6.98 9.18
N LEU A 217 -14.98 -7.54 8.05
CA LEU A 217 -16.30 -7.25 7.48
C LEU A 217 -17.42 -7.70 8.42
N GLN A 218 -17.37 -8.93 8.92
CA GLN A 218 -18.39 -9.49 9.81
C GLN A 218 -18.48 -8.74 11.14
N ALA A 219 -17.36 -8.44 11.78
CA ALA A 219 -17.35 -7.67 13.03
C ALA A 219 -17.94 -6.26 12.81
N THR A 220 -17.58 -5.62 11.70
CA THR A 220 -18.16 -4.31 11.34
C THR A 220 -19.67 -4.38 11.15
N ASP A 221 -20.16 -5.39 10.42
CA ASP A 221 -21.60 -5.58 10.18
C ASP A 221 -22.37 -5.88 11.46
N ALA A 222 -21.75 -6.62 12.39
CA ALA A 222 -22.32 -6.94 13.70
C ALA A 222 -22.28 -5.76 14.69
N GLY A 223 -21.60 -4.65 14.34
CA GLY A 223 -21.33 -3.56 15.29
C GLY A 223 -20.35 -3.95 16.40
N GLU A 224 -19.60 -5.04 16.21
CA GLU A 224 -18.60 -5.54 17.14
C GLU A 224 -17.26 -4.86 16.88
N LEU A 225 -16.63 -4.36 17.94
CA LEU A 225 -15.34 -3.70 17.83
C LEU A 225 -14.21 -4.72 18.00
N LEU A 226 -13.32 -4.81 17.00
CA LEU A 226 -12.19 -5.73 17.06
C LEU A 226 -11.21 -5.37 18.18
N PRO A 227 -10.48 -6.35 18.73
CA PRO A 227 -9.56 -6.10 19.85
C PRO A 227 -8.41 -5.19 19.42
N ARG A 228 -7.85 -4.47 20.38
CA ARG A 228 -6.59 -3.73 20.18
C ARG A 228 -5.45 -4.72 19.92
N ILE A 229 -4.49 -4.29 19.11
CA ILE A 229 -3.24 -5.05 18.91
C ILE A 229 -2.35 -5.05 20.16
N ALA A 230 -2.50 -4.06 21.04
CA ALA A 230 -1.63 -3.86 22.20
C ALA A 230 -2.40 -3.51 23.46
N ALA A 231 -1.76 -3.81 24.61
CA ALA A 231 -2.27 -3.49 25.94
C ALA A 231 -1.91 -2.06 26.40
N ASN A 232 -0.90 -1.43 25.79
CA ASN A 232 -0.48 -0.05 26.07
C ASN A 232 -0.49 0.79 24.77
N ARG A 233 -0.87 2.06 24.93
CA ARG A 233 -0.85 3.13 23.94
C ARG A 233 0.52 3.39 23.32
N ASP A 234 1.61 3.20 24.07
CA ASP A 234 2.96 3.49 23.59
C ASP A 234 3.52 2.47 22.59
N PHE A 235 2.79 1.39 22.33
CA PHE A 235 3.15 0.41 21.31
C PHE A 235 3.37 1.08 19.95
N PHE A 236 4.39 0.67 19.21
CA PHE A 236 4.89 1.50 18.11
C PHE A 236 3.83 1.75 17.03
N GLU A 237 3.03 0.75 16.68
CA GLU A 237 1.94 0.84 15.71
C GLU A 237 0.81 1.74 16.20
N CYS A 238 0.55 1.76 17.51
CA CYS A 238 -0.47 2.63 18.10
C CYS A 238 -0.06 4.10 18.03
N ARG A 239 1.22 4.43 18.23
CA ARG A 239 1.73 5.82 18.15
C ARG A 239 1.61 6.46 16.77
N PHE A 240 1.58 5.66 15.71
CA PHE A 240 1.44 6.12 14.33
C PHE A 240 0.05 5.83 13.74
N CYS A 241 -0.90 5.39 14.57
CA CYS A 241 -2.26 5.10 14.13
C CYS A 241 -3.08 6.40 14.08
N ALA A 242 -3.79 6.62 12.97
CA ALA A 242 -4.65 7.80 12.78
C ALA A 242 -5.93 7.80 13.64
N HIS A 243 -6.17 6.73 14.38
CA HIS A 243 -7.32 6.52 15.26
C HIS A 243 -6.88 6.16 16.68
N ALA A 244 -5.66 6.52 17.09
CA ALA A 244 -5.12 6.19 18.40
C ALA A 244 -5.98 6.77 19.54
N GLU A 245 -6.22 8.09 19.58
CA GLU A 245 -7.06 8.75 20.59
C GLU A 245 -8.46 8.13 20.62
N ARG A 246 -9.08 7.96 19.44
CA ARG A 246 -10.35 7.26 19.31
C ARG A 246 -10.30 5.84 19.87
N CYS A 247 -9.31 5.05 19.49
CA CYS A 247 -9.18 3.65 19.87
C CYS A 247 -9.04 3.48 21.39
N TRP A 248 -8.27 4.36 22.05
CA TRP A 248 -8.02 4.31 23.49
C TRP A 248 -9.13 4.93 24.34
N SER A 249 -9.98 5.79 23.77
CA SER A 249 -11.18 6.31 24.45
C SER A 249 -12.36 5.33 24.44
N LEU A 250 -12.40 4.40 23.49
CA LEU A 250 -13.42 3.35 23.42
C LEU A 250 -13.14 2.22 24.42
N VAL A 251 -14.16 1.45 24.80
CA VAL A 251 -13.95 0.23 25.60
C VAL A 251 -13.15 -0.79 24.75
N ALA A 252 -12.35 -1.61 25.43
CA ALA A 252 -11.52 -2.64 24.81
C ALA A 252 -12.36 -3.58 23.95
#